data_AF-A0A847H0U4-F1
#
_entry.id   AF-A0A847H0U4-F1
#
_cell.length_a   1.000
_cell.length_b   1.000
_cell.length_c   1.000
_cell.angle_alpha   90.00
_cell.angle_beta   90.00
_cell.angle_gamma   90.00
#
_symmetry.space_group_name_H-M   'P 1'
#
loop_
_entity.id
_entity.type
_entity.pdbx_description
1 polymer ?
#
loop_
_entity_poly.entity_id
_entity_poly.type
_entity_poly.pdbx_seq_one_letter_code
_entity_poly.pdbx_strand_id
1 'polypeptide(L)'
;MQAKGQKDAQVKKSDVEKAPTTAKKGRVHHADETTFGRLVLKANVPVLVDFYADWCGPCRMLAPVLEELARETANAKIVKVNIDENPQLAARYGVEAIPNLKVFRDGEVVDERIGIARKTDLKKMLGG
;
A
#
# COMPACT_ATOMS: atom_id res chain seq x y z
N MET A 1 -42.29 48.94 -6.62
CA MET A 1 -41.06 48.48 -7.31
C MET A 1 -39.97 48.47 -6.26
N GLN A 2 -39.72 47.37 -5.54
CA GLN A 2 -38.84 46.28 -5.96
C GLN A 2 -39.34 44.94 -5.42
N ALA A 3 -38.93 43.88 -6.12
CA ALA A 3 -39.51 42.55 -6.06
C ALA A 3 -38.67 41.58 -5.22
N LYS A 4 -39.38 40.65 -4.57
CA LYS A 4 -39.10 39.21 -4.41
C LYS A 4 -37.81 38.75 -3.72
N GLY A 5 -38.02 37.87 -2.72
CA GLY A 5 -37.36 36.56 -2.72
C GLY A 5 -36.75 36.10 -1.41
N GLN A 6 -37.54 35.41 -0.57
CA GLN A 6 -37.04 34.39 0.36
C GLN A 6 -36.43 33.24 -0.45
N LYS A 7 -35.24 32.75 -0.06
CA LYS A 7 -34.80 31.38 -0.36
C LYS A 7 -33.93 30.83 0.75
N ASP A 8 -34.44 29.75 1.33
CA ASP A 8 -33.75 28.71 2.06
C ASP A 8 -32.53 28.17 1.29
N ALA A 9 -31.44 27.87 2.01
CA ALA A 9 -30.44 26.87 1.63
C ALA A 9 -29.53 26.64 2.86
N GLN A 10 -29.88 25.70 3.74
CA GLN A 10 -29.28 24.37 3.74
C GLN A 10 -27.77 24.39 4.00
N VAL A 11 -27.42 24.21 5.28
CA VAL A 11 -26.14 23.65 5.73
C VAL A 11 -25.85 22.41 4.90
N LYS A 12 -24.80 22.46 4.07
CA LYS A 12 -24.36 21.33 3.27
C LYS A 12 -23.67 20.33 4.21
N LYS A 13 -24.39 19.27 4.54
CA LYS A 13 -23.84 17.98 4.98
C LYS A 13 -22.87 17.48 3.90
N SER A 14 -21.60 17.79 4.06
CA SER A 14 -20.51 16.96 3.54
C SER A 14 -19.69 16.47 4.72
N ASP A 15 -20.40 16.02 5.76
CA ASP A 15 -19.87 15.08 6.71
C ASP A 15 -19.74 13.74 6.00
N VAL A 16 -18.50 13.25 6.00
CA VAL A 16 -18.18 11.86 6.34
C VAL A 16 -18.99 10.80 5.60
N GLU A 17 -18.42 10.25 4.52
CA GLU A 17 -18.30 8.81 4.28
C GLU A 17 -18.02 8.52 2.80
N LYS A 18 -16.77 8.16 2.49
CA LYS A 18 -16.50 7.01 1.61
C LYS A 18 -15.07 6.51 1.80
N ALA A 19 -14.91 5.59 2.74
CA ALA A 19 -13.78 4.67 2.70
C ALA A 19 -13.79 3.92 1.36
N PRO A 20 -12.65 3.72 0.67
CA PRO A 20 -12.60 2.74 -0.39
C PRO A 20 -12.44 1.37 0.26
N THR A 21 -13.58 0.73 0.53
CA THR A 21 -13.73 -0.71 0.69
C THR A 21 -13.39 -1.39 -0.64
N THR A 22 -12.87 -2.62 -0.59
CA THR A 22 -12.37 -3.48 -1.69
C THR A 22 -10.99 -3.13 -2.28
N ALA A 23 -9.96 -3.79 -1.75
CA ALA A 23 -8.71 -3.99 -2.46
C ALA A 23 -9.03 -4.77 -3.75
N LYS A 24 -8.97 -4.12 -4.91
CA LYS A 24 -9.09 -4.82 -6.20
C LYS A 24 -7.94 -5.81 -6.32
N LYS A 25 -8.24 -7.11 -6.40
CA LYS A 25 -7.29 -8.18 -6.77
C LYS A 25 -6.54 -7.80 -8.05
N GLY A 26 -5.28 -8.23 -8.17
CA GLY A 26 -4.52 -8.11 -9.42
C GLY A 26 -3.69 -6.84 -9.61
N ARG A 27 -3.60 -5.94 -8.61
CA ARG A 27 -2.89 -4.64 -8.74
C ARG A 27 -1.99 -4.36 -7.54
N VAL A 28 -0.93 -3.62 -7.80
CA VAL A 28 -0.08 -3.01 -6.76
C VAL A 28 -0.85 -1.87 -6.11
N HIS A 29 -0.82 -1.83 -4.78
CA HIS A 29 -1.38 -0.76 -3.98
C HIS A 29 -0.27 0.16 -3.48
N HIS A 30 -0.55 1.44 -3.32
CA HIS A 30 0.33 2.36 -2.61
C HIS A 30 -0.28 2.66 -1.25
N ALA A 31 0.54 2.63 -0.21
CA ALA A 31 0.13 2.94 1.15
C ALA A 31 0.95 4.12 1.69
N ASP A 32 0.24 4.92 2.49
CA ASP A 32 0.77 5.99 3.32
C ASP A 32 0.43 5.71 4.80
N GLU A 33 0.82 6.62 5.70
CA GLU A 33 0.50 6.51 7.14
C GLU A 33 -0.99 6.30 7.44
N THR A 34 -1.89 6.87 6.63
CA THR A 34 -3.34 6.81 6.86
C THR A 34 -3.96 5.51 6.36
N THR A 35 -3.37 4.92 5.32
CA THR A 35 -3.92 3.76 4.60
C THR A 35 -3.21 2.46 4.96
N PHE A 36 -1.99 2.51 5.50
CA PHE A 36 -1.19 1.33 5.85
C PHE A 36 -1.94 0.37 6.78
N GLY A 37 -2.59 0.88 7.82
CA GLY A 37 -3.33 0.04 8.77
C GLY A 37 -4.44 -0.78 8.11
N ARG A 38 -5.15 -0.21 7.13
CA ARG A 38 -6.22 -0.90 6.40
C ARG A 38 -5.67 -1.81 5.31
N LEU A 39 -4.62 -1.40 4.61
CA LEU A 39 -4.08 -2.13 3.46
C LEU A 39 -3.20 -3.30 3.89
N VAL A 40 -2.46 -3.15 4.98
CA VAL A 40 -1.45 -4.10 5.47
C VAL A 40 -1.92 -4.77 6.75
N LEU A 41 -2.12 -4.01 7.83
CA LEU A 41 -2.30 -4.59 9.17
C LEU A 41 -3.61 -5.36 9.34
N LYS A 42 -4.69 -4.90 8.69
CA LYS A 42 -6.03 -5.52 8.74
C LYS A 42 -6.31 -6.42 7.53
N ALA A 43 -5.28 -6.87 6.82
CA ALA A 43 -5.45 -7.72 5.65
C ALA A 43 -5.63 -9.19 6.07
N ASN A 44 -6.68 -9.84 5.54
CA ASN A 44 -6.95 -11.27 5.75
C ASN A 44 -6.13 -12.19 4.82
N VAL A 45 -5.15 -11.64 4.11
CA VAL A 45 -4.25 -12.34 3.19
C VAL A 45 -2.84 -11.85 3.42
N PRO A 46 -1.80 -12.66 3.13
CA PRO A 46 -0.42 -12.20 3.19
C PRO A 46 -0.21 -10.92 2.36
N VAL A 47 0.52 -9.97 2.92
CA VAL A 47 0.82 -8.70 2.25
C VAL A 47 2.32 -8.55 2.13
N LEU A 48 2.82 -8.45 0.90
CA LEU A 48 4.19 -8.04 0.65
C LEU A 48 4.22 -6.52 0.50
N VAL A 49 5.00 -5.87 1.36
CA VAL A 49 5.26 -4.43 1.34
C VAL A 49 6.66 -4.18 0.78
N ASP A 50 6.75 -3.37 -0.27
CA ASP A 50 8.00 -2.85 -0.82
C ASP A 50 8.20 -1.40 -0.35
N PHE A 51 9.19 -1.20 0.52
CA PHE A 51 9.67 0.12 0.90
C PHE A 51 10.70 0.59 -0.12
N TYR A 52 10.36 1.67 -0.84
CA TYR A 52 11.10 2.13 -2.00
C TYR A 52 11.24 3.66 -2.03
N ALA A 53 12.02 4.17 -2.99
CA ALA A 53 12.02 5.58 -3.38
C ALA A 53 12.15 5.70 -4.90
N ASP A 54 11.73 6.83 -5.49
CA ASP A 54 11.70 7.00 -6.94
C ASP A 54 13.10 7.12 -7.57
N TRP A 55 14.06 7.64 -6.80
CA TRP A 55 15.48 7.75 -7.19
C TRP A 55 16.24 6.43 -7.09
N CYS A 56 15.64 5.40 -6.48
CA CYS A 56 16.29 4.11 -6.27
C CYS A 56 16.28 3.26 -7.55
N GLY A 57 17.43 3.16 -8.22
CA GLY A 57 17.63 2.33 -9.42
C GLY A 57 17.17 0.88 -9.24
N PRO A 58 17.66 0.14 -8.23
CA PRO A 58 17.22 -1.23 -7.93
C PRO A 58 15.70 -1.36 -7.70
N CYS A 59 15.07 -0.37 -7.06
CA CYS A 59 13.63 -0.38 -6.82
C CYS A 59 12.82 -0.29 -8.13
N ARG A 60 13.29 0.53 -9.09
CA ARG A 60 12.67 0.63 -10.42
C ARG A 60 12.75 -0.68 -11.20
N MET A 61 13.83 -1.46 -11.03
CA MET A 61 13.94 -2.80 -11.62
C MET A 61 12.96 -3.80 -11.00
N LEU A 62 12.68 -3.66 -9.70
CA LEU A 62 11.80 -4.55 -8.96
C LEU A 62 10.31 -4.26 -9.21
N ALA A 63 9.95 -3.01 -9.49
CA ALA A 63 8.57 -2.59 -9.75
C ALA A 63 7.81 -3.46 -10.78
N PRO A 64 8.30 -3.73 -12.00
CA PRO A 64 7.58 -4.57 -12.96
C PRO A 64 7.42 -6.03 -12.48
N VAL A 65 8.37 -6.53 -11.68
CA VAL A 65 8.28 -7.88 -11.08
C VAL A 65 7.15 -7.93 -10.05
N LEU A 66 7.01 -6.88 -9.23
CA LEU A 66 5.94 -6.75 -8.25
C LEU A 66 4.56 -6.60 -8.90
N GLU A 67 4.48 -5.88 -10.02
CA GLU A 67 3.25 -5.79 -10.81
C GLU A 67 2.83 -7.14 -11.40
N GLU A 68 3.78 -7.90 -11.94
CA GLU A 68 3.51 -9.24 -12.45
C GLU A 68 3.07 -10.19 -11.33
N LEU A 69 3.75 -10.14 -10.19
CA LEU A 69 3.39 -10.92 -9.01
C LEU A 69 1.98 -10.57 -8.51
N ALA A 70 1.62 -9.29 -8.50
CA ALA A 70 0.28 -8.85 -8.10
C ALA A 70 -0.81 -9.40 -9.03
N ARG A 71 -0.52 -9.54 -10.33
CA ARG A 71 -1.45 -10.14 -11.32
C ARG A 71 -1.59 -11.65 -11.16
N GLU A 72 -0.49 -12.35 -10.88
CA GLU A 72 -0.47 -13.81 -10.80
C GLU A 72 -0.96 -14.36 -9.46
N THR A 73 -0.79 -13.60 -8.37
CA THR A 73 -1.10 -14.08 -7.03
C THR A 73 -2.45 -13.54 -6.55
N ALA A 74 -3.49 -14.38 -6.66
CA ALA A 74 -4.84 -14.02 -6.20
C ALA A 74 -5.02 -14.04 -4.67
N ASN A 75 -4.09 -14.69 -3.96
CA ASN A 75 -4.17 -14.97 -2.51
C ASN A 75 -3.18 -14.15 -1.68
N ALA A 76 -2.61 -13.10 -2.26
CA ALA A 76 -1.75 -12.15 -1.56
C ALA A 76 -2.00 -10.74 -2.08
N LYS A 77 -1.49 -9.75 -1.36
CA LYS A 77 -1.54 -8.35 -1.75
C LYS A 77 -0.13 -7.80 -1.88
N ILE A 78 0.10 -6.99 -2.90
CA ILE A 78 1.36 -6.26 -3.07
C ILE A 78 1.09 -4.78 -2.77
N VAL A 79 1.87 -4.23 -1.84
CA VAL A 79 1.78 -2.84 -1.38
C VAL A 79 3.15 -2.19 -1.53
N LYS A 80 3.18 -0.93 -1.93
CA LYS A 80 4.39 -0.12 -1.98
C LYS A 80 4.26 1.05 -1.01
N VAL A 81 5.36 1.38 -0.34
CA VAL A 81 5.49 2.54 0.54
C VAL A 81 6.68 3.35 0.09
N ASN A 82 6.45 4.60 -0.31
CA ASN A 82 7.53 5.52 -0.62
C ASN A 82 8.11 6.06 0.70
N ILE A 83 9.41 5.84 0.93
CA ILE A 83 10.07 6.23 2.18
C ILE A 83 10.31 7.74 2.30
N ASP A 84 10.41 8.46 1.17
CA ASP A 84 10.58 9.92 1.19
C ASP A 84 9.26 10.60 1.62
N GLU A 85 8.13 10.04 1.19
CA GLU A 85 6.79 10.51 1.55
C GLU A 85 6.36 10.02 2.94
N ASN A 86 6.87 8.87 3.39
CA ASN A 86 6.46 8.21 4.62
C ASN A 86 7.67 7.84 5.52
N PRO A 87 8.48 8.82 5.97
CA PRO A 87 9.71 8.54 6.71
C PRO A 87 9.45 7.94 8.10
N GLN A 88 8.36 8.33 8.76
CA GLN A 88 7.96 7.78 10.06
C GLN A 88 7.56 6.31 9.96
N LEU A 89 6.83 5.94 8.91
CA LEU A 89 6.45 4.57 8.62
C LEU A 89 7.68 3.70 8.31
N ALA A 90 8.60 4.23 7.51
CA ALA A 90 9.88 3.57 7.21
C ALA A 90 10.70 3.34 8.49
N ALA A 91 10.81 4.36 9.35
CA ALA A 91 11.50 4.25 10.63
C ALA A 91 10.84 3.23 11.57
N ARG A 92 9.50 3.20 11.65
CA ARG A 92 8.74 2.25 12.47
C ARG A 92 9.06 0.79 12.13
N TYR A 93 9.35 0.51 10.86
CA TYR A 93 9.69 -0.84 10.39
C TYR A 93 11.18 -1.07 10.19
N GLY A 94 12.05 -0.16 10.66
CA GLY A 94 13.50 -0.32 10.60
C GLY A 94 14.06 -0.36 9.18
N VAL A 95 13.52 0.45 8.26
CA VAL A 95 14.00 0.49 6.87
C VAL A 95 15.26 1.35 6.78
N GLU A 96 16.42 0.69 6.81
CA GLU A 96 17.74 1.34 6.72
C GLU A 96 18.35 1.33 5.30
N ALA A 97 17.87 0.43 4.44
CA ALA A 97 18.29 0.28 3.06
C ALA A 97 17.09 -0.03 2.17
N ILE A 98 17.12 0.40 0.91
CA ILE A 98 16.06 0.14 -0.07
C ILE A 98 16.59 -0.54 -1.34
N PRO A 99 15.77 -1.38 -2.01
CA PRO A 99 14.42 -1.79 -1.61
C PRO A 99 14.44 -2.69 -0.36
N ASN A 100 13.46 -2.53 0.52
CA ASN A 100 13.24 -3.42 1.66
C ASN A 100 11.84 -4.03 1.54
N LEU A 101 11.80 -5.35 1.46
CA LEU A 101 10.59 -6.14 1.30
C LEU A 101 10.23 -6.81 2.61
N LYS A 102 9.00 -6.58 3.09
CA LYS A 102 8.48 -7.25 4.29
C LYS A 102 7.17 -7.96 3.98
N VAL A 103 7.02 -9.19 4.45
CA VAL A 103 5.76 -9.92 4.38
C VAL A 103 5.04 -9.80 5.71
N PHE A 104 3.78 -9.41 5.64
CA PHE A 104 2.88 -9.30 6.77
C PHE A 104 1.84 -10.42 6.74
N ARG A 105 1.57 -11.02 7.91
CA ARG A 105 0.43 -11.90 8.17
C ARG A 105 -0.17 -11.50 9.52
N ASP A 106 -1.49 -11.37 9.56
CA ASP A 106 -2.22 -11.00 10.78
C ASP A 106 -1.71 -9.72 11.46
N GLY A 107 -1.17 -8.80 10.65
CA GLY A 107 -0.61 -7.52 11.11
C GLY A 107 0.84 -7.58 11.59
N GLU A 108 1.49 -8.75 11.56
CA GLU A 108 2.87 -8.94 12.01
C GLU A 108 3.80 -9.21 10.84
N VAL A 109 5.05 -8.76 10.95
CA VAL A 109 6.11 -9.07 9.98
C VAL A 109 6.55 -10.51 10.20
N VAL A 110 6.41 -11.36 9.18
CA VAL A 110 6.79 -12.79 9.23
C VAL A 110 7.97 -13.15 8.35
N ASP A 111 8.35 -12.27 7.42
CA ASP A 111 9.50 -12.44 6.54
C ASP A 111 10.04 -11.07 6.10
N GLU A 112 11.34 -10.97 5.85
CA GLU A 112 12.01 -9.76 5.42
C GLU A 112 13.14 -10.07 4.43
N ARG A 113 13.27 -9.20 3.42
CA ARG A 113 14.36 -9.25 2.46
C ARG A 113 14.79 -7.86 2.04
N ILE A 114 16.08 -7.59 2.15
CA ILE A 114 16.70 -6.36 1.64
C ILE A 114 17.29 -6.63 0.25
N GLY A 115 17.05 -5.72 -0.69
CA GLY A 115 17.59 -5.74 -2.04
C GLY A 115 16.69 -6.41 -3.09
N ILE A 116 17.23 -6.58 -4.29
CA ILE A 116 16.50 -7.13 -5.44
C ILE A 116 16.17 -8.61 -5.20
N ALA A 117 14.97 -9.02 -5.62
CA ALA A 117 14.50 -10.38 -5.51
C ALA A 117 13.85 -10.87 -6.81
N ARG A 118 13.97 -12.18 -7.10
CA ARG A 118 13.31 -12.81 -8.23
C ARG A 118 11.84 -13.11 -7.89
N LYS A 119 10.94 -13.06 -8.87
CA LYS A 119 9.50 -13.37 -8.69
C LYS A 119 9.27 -14.70 -7.95
N THR A 120 10.07 -15.73 -8.26
CA THR A 120 10.01 -17.04 -7.60
C THR A 120 10.28 -16.99 -6.11
N ASP A 121 11.23 -16.15 -5.70
CA ASP A 121 11.57 -16.02 -4.29
C ASP A 121 10.47 -15.25 -3.55
N LEU A 122 9.92 -14.22 -4.18
CA LEU A 122 8.80 -13.45 -3.63
C LEU A 122 7.55 -14.32 -3.44
N LYS A 123 7.26 -15.23 -4.37
CA LYS A 123 6.18 -16.22 -4.20
C LYS A 123 6.41 -17.13 -3.00
N LYS A 124 7.66 -17.58 -2.78
CA LYS A 124 8.01 -18.40 -1.62
C LYS A 124 7.82 -17.66 -0.30
N MET A 125 8.24 -16.39 -0.21
CA MET A 125 7.99 -15.55 0.99
C MET A 125 6.48 -15.44 1.30
N LEU A 126 5.65 -15.43 0.25
CA LEU A 126 4.19 -15.40 0.37
C LEU A 126 3.55 -16.77 0.70
N GLY A 127 4.34 -17.83 0.83
CA GLY A 127 3.88 -19.16 1.28
C GLY A 127 3.78 -20.24 0.19
N GLY A 128 4.27 -19.98 -1.03
CA GLY A 128 4.31 -20.97 -2.12
C GLY A 128 3.03 -21.07 -2.93
#